data_AF-A0A815QX91-F1
#
_entry.id   AF-A0A815QX91-F1
#
_cell.length_a   1.000
_cell.length_b   1.000
_cell.length_c   1.000
_cell.angle_alpha   90.00
_cell.angle_beta   90.00
_cell.angle_gamma   90.00
#
_symmetry.space_group_name_H-M   'P 1'
#
loop_
_entity.id
_entity.type
_entity.pdbx_description
1 polymer ?
#
loop_
_entity_poly.entity_id
_entity_poly.type
_entity_poly.pdbx_seq_one_letter_code
_entity_poly.pdbx_strand_id
1 'polypeptide(L)'
;MSLEEHSNTIRQAIKNAVETATPAKGKTKKSWISEITLEIADEKRKLKEKNNASIQYTQQYQDLCRKVKKSPRQSKECWIQNQCEQAEKGLNIGNVVTGKG
;
A
#
# COMPACT_ATOMS: atom_id res chain seq x y z
N MET A 1 -19.10 -11.02 -36.20
CA MET A 1 -18.12 -10.78 -35.12
C MET A 1 -16.73 -10.96 -35.72
N SER A 2 -15.91 -9.93 -35.69
CA SER A 2 -14.57 -9.90 -36.30
C SER A 2 -13.55 -10.71 -35.50
N LEU A 3 -12.50 -11.20 -36.16
CA LEU A 3 -11.34 -11.84 -35.52
C LEU A 3 -10.70 -10.93 -34.46
N GLU A 4 -10.74 -9.61 -34.69
CA GLU A 4 -10.28 -8.59 -33.74
C GLU A 4 -11.15 -8.52 -32.48
N GLU A 5 -12.47 -8.62 -32.64
CA GLU A 5 -13.40 -8.63 -31.51
C GLU A 5 -13.16 -9.87 -30.64
N HIS A 6 -13.00 -11.04 -31.26
CA HIS A 6 -12.68 -12.29 -30.56
C HIS A 6 -11.35 -12.21 -29.80
N SER A 7 -10.31 -11.67 -30.43
CA SER A 7 -8.99 -11.46 -29.80
C SER A 7 -9.10 -10.54 -28.58
N ASN A 8 -9.89 -9.47 -28.67
CA ASN A 8 -10.11 -8.55 -27.57
C ASN A 8 -10.89 -9.19 -26.42
N THR A 9 -11.91 -9.99 -26.71
CA THR A 9 -12.66 -10.73 -25.68
C THR A 9 -11.77 -11.70 -24.92
N ILE A 10 -10.91 -12.44 -25.62
CA ILE A 10 -9.97 -13.39 -25.00
C ILE A 10 -8.96 -12.65 -24.13
N ARG A 11 -8.38 -11.54 -24.61
CA ARG A 11 -7.46 -10.72 -23.80
C ARG A 11 -8.11 -10.20 -22.53
N GLN A 12 -9.37 -9.76 -22.62
CA GLN A 12 -10.09 -9.25 -21.46
C GLN A 12 -10.41 -10.38 -20.46
N ALA A 13 -10.80 -11.55 -20.94
CA ALA A 13 -11.05 -12.72 -20.09
C ALA A 13 -9.77 -13.17 -19.36
N ILE A 14 -8.62 -13.19 -20.05
CA ILE A 14 -7.32 -13.52 -19.44
C ILE A 14 -6.96 -12.50 -18.36
N LYS A 15 -7.12 -11.20 -18.64
CA LYS A 15 -6.86 -10.14 -17.66
C LYS A 15 -7.70 -10.32 -16.40
N ASN A 16 -9.01 -10.51 -16.57
CA ASN A 16 -9.94 -10.70 -15.47
C ASN A 16 -9.58 -11.96 -14.67
N ALA A 17 -9.28 -13.07 -15.35
CA ALA A 17 -8.89 -14.32 -14.69
C ALA A 17 -7.59 -14.16 -13.89
N VAL A 18 -6.58 -13.45 -14.41
CA VAL A 18 -5.33 -13.18 -13.70
C VAL A 18 -5.55 -12.32 -12.46
N GLU A 19 -6.39 -11.29 -12.55
CA GLU A 19 -6.76 -10.43 -11.41
C GLU A 19 -7.54 -11.19 -10.34
N THR A 20 -8.34 -12.19 -10.73
CA THR A 20 -9.15 -12.99 -9.80
C THR A 20 -8.34 -14.14 -9.17
N ALA A 21 -7.51 -14.83 -9.97
CA ALA A 21 -6.75 -16.00 -9.55
C ALA A 21 -5.46 -15.64 -8.81
N THR A 22 -4.92 -14.45 -9.07
CA THR A 22 -3.77 -13.92 -8.34
C THR A 22 -4.32 -12.87 -7.36
N PRO A 23 -4.68 -13.23 -6.11
CA PRO A 23 -4.73 -12.20 -5.08
C PRO A 23 -3.35 -11.58 -5.15
N ALA A 24 -3.25 -10.29 -5.50
CA ALA A 24 -1.98 -9.62 -5.66
C ALA A 24 -1.19 -9.86 -4.38
N LYS A 25 -0.33 -10.90 -4.37
CA LYS A 25 0.42 -11.30 -3.20
C LYS A 25 1.31 -10.11 -2.97
N GLY A 26 0.90 -9.27 -2.03
CA GLY A 26 1.59 -8.04 -1.71
C GLY A 26 3.03 -8.45 -1.49
N LYS A 27 3.93 -7.93 -2.34
CA LYS A 27 5.38 -8.03 -2.13
C LYS A 27 5.61 -7.83 -0.64
N THR A 28 6.32 -8.76 -0.01
CA THR A 28 6.61 -8.83 1.43
C THR A 28 6.50 -7.44 2.04
N LYS A 29 5.38 -7.19 2.77
CA LYS A 29 5.12 -5.86 3.35
C LYS A 29 6.36 -5.52 4.15
N LYS A 30 7.06 -4.46 3.77
CA LYS A 30 8.11 -3.93 4.63
C LYS A 30 7.42 -3.64 5.97
N SER A 31 7.98 -4.11 7.08
CA SER A 31 7.36 -4.04 8.41
C SER A 31 6.97 -2.62 8.83
N TRP A 32 7.62 -1.62 8.23
CA TRP A 32 7.36 -0.20 8.45
C TRP A 32 6.24 0.40 7.57
N ILE A 33 5.71 -0.32 6.58
CA ILE A 33 4.58 0.16 5.78
C ILE A 33 3.29 -0.13 6.54
N SER A 34 2.56 0.93 6.89
CA SER A 34 1.27 0.82 7.58
C SER A 34 0.15 0.35 6.65
N GLU A 35 -0.91 -0.17 7.25
CA GLU A 35 -2.13 -0.58 6.55
C GLU A 35 -2.79 0.59 5.80
N ILE A 36 -2.84 1.76 6.43
CA ILE A 36 -3.34 3.01 5.82
C ILE A 36 -2.59 3.33 4.52
N THR A 37 -1.26 3.16 4.47
CA THR A 37 -0.49 3.40 3.23
C THR A 37 -0.89 2.46 2.11
N LEU A 38 -1.28 1.23 2.44
CA LEU A 38 -1.72 0.23 1.47
C LEU A 38 -3.13 0.52 0.98
N GLU A 39 -4.04 0.91 1.87
CA GLU A 39 -5.40 1.33 1.51
C GLU A 39 -5.37 2.49 0.51
N ILE A 40 -4.58 3.53 0.78
CA ILE A 40 -4.43 4.68 -0.13
C ILE A 40 -3.86 4.24 -1.48
N ALA A 41 -2.92 3.29 -1.50
CA ALA A 41 -2.37 2.75 -2.75
C ALA A 41 -3.39 1.91 -3.53
N ASP A 42 -4.28 1.19 -2.84
CA ASP A 42 -5.36 0.40 -3.43
C ASP A 42 -6.46 1.29 -4.00
N GLU A 43 -6.88 2.31 -3.25
CA GLU A 43 -7.82 3.34 -3.72
C GLU A 43 -7.29 4.02 -4.98
N LYS A 44 -6.00 4.40 -5.00
CA LYS A 44 -5.38 4.98 -6.18
C LYS A 44 -5.45 4.03 -7.39
N ARG A 45 -5.21 2.73 -7.18
CA ARG A 45 -5.28 1.73 -8.25
C ARG A 45 -6.70 1.64 -8.81
N LYS A 46 -7.71 1.54 -7.95
CA LYS A 46 -9.13 1.50 -8.34
C LYS A 46 -9.55 2.76 -9.11
N LEU A 47 -9.04 3.92 -8.71
CA LEU A 47 -9.40 5.19 -9.35
C LEU A 47 -8.68 5.45 -10.67
N LYS A 48 -7.54 4.79 -10.93
CA LYS A 48 -6.76 4.96 -12.18
C LYS A 48 -7.58 4.65 -13.42
N GLU A 49 -8.48 3.68 -13.35
CA GLU A 49 -9.32 3.26 -14.49
C GLU A 49 -10.46 4.24 -14.77
N LYS A 50 -10.85 5.05 -13.78
CA LYS A 50 -11.99 5.97 -13.83
C LYS A 50 -11.57 7.44 -13.87
N ASN A 51 -10.28 7.74 -13.79
CA ASN A 51 -9.78 9.11 -13.62
C ASN A 51 -10.17 10.04 -14.77
N ASN A 52 -10.28 9.53 -15.99
CA ASN A 52 -10.65 10.29 -17.18
C ASN A 52 -12.17 10.44 -17.36
N ALA A 53 -12.98 9.81 -16.51
CA ALA A 53 -14.45 9.83 -16.63
C ALA A 53 -15.07 11.15 -16.12
N SER A 54 -14.37 11.90 -15.26
CA SER A 54 -14.83 13.19 -14.75
C SER A 54 -13.68 13.99 -14.15
N ILE A 55 -13.81 15.32 -14.15
CA ILE A 55 -12.91 16.26 -13.45
C ILE A 55 -12.78 15.88 -11.97
N GLN A 56 -13.86 15.45 -11.32
CA GLN A 56 -13.84 15.02 -9.92
C GLN A 56 -12.95 13.78 -9.71
N TYR A 57 -13.05 12.79 -10.59
CA TYR A 57 -12.20 11.59 -10.51
C TYR A 57 -10.74 11.91 -10.81
N THR A 58 -10.46 12.89 -11.67
CA THR A 58 -9.11 13.39 -11.92
C THR A 58 -8.52 14.04 -10.67
N GLN A 59 -9.27 14.92 -10.00
CA GLN A 59 -8.84 15.58 -8.76
C GLN A 59 -8.59 14.56 -7.64
N GLN A 60 -9.52 13.65 -7.41
CA GLN A 60 -9.36 12.57 -6.44
C GLN A 60 -8.13 11.69 -6.73
N TYR A 61 -7.85 11.39 -8.01
CA TYR A 61 -6.66 10.63 -8.39
C TYR A 61 -5.37 11.40 -8.10
N GLN A 62 -5.34 12.70 -8.36
CA GLN A 62 -4.20 13.55 -8.04
C GLN A 62 -3.96 13.64 -6.53
N ASP A 63 -5.01 13.76 -5.74
CA ASP A 63 -4.92 13.79 -4.28
C ASP A 63 -4.41 12.46 -3.73
N LEU A 64 -4.93 11.34 -4.22
CA LEU A 64 -4.42 10.01 -3.87
C LEU A 64 -2.95 9.86 -4.29
N CYS A 65 -2.53 10.39 -5.45
CA CYS A 65 -1.12 10.40 -5.84
C CYS A 65 -0.24 11.16 -4.84
N ARG A 66 -0.70 12.29 -4.31
CA ARG A 66 0.02 13.05 -3.29
C ARG A 66 0.08 12.27 -1.97
N LYS A 67 -1.04 11.67 -1.56
CA LYS A 67 -1.13 10.86 -0.33
C LYS A 67 -0.22 9.63 -0.39
N VAL A 68 -0.21 8.88 -1.50
CA VAL A 68 0.70 7.73 -1.71
C VAL A 68 2.17 8.12 -1.64
N LYS A 69 2.55 9.34 -2.05
CA LYS A 69 3.94 9.81 -1.94
C LYS A 69 4.32 10.16 -0.50
N LYS A 70 3.36 10.66 0.29
CA LYS A 70 3.59 11.13 1.67
C LYS A 70 3.48 10.03 2.71
N SER A 71 2.46 9.16 2.62
CA SER A 71 2.14 8.19 3.67
C SER A 71 3.29 7.21 3.98
N PRO A 72 4.07 6.68 3.02
CA PRO A 72 5.18 5.78 3.35
C PRO A 72 6.27 6.45 4.19
N ARG A 73 6.48 7.77 4.04
CA ARG A 73 7.45 8.52 4.84
C ARG A 73 7.00 8.61 6.29
N GLN A 74 5.72 8.89 6.51
CA GLN A 74 5.13 8.92 7.84
C GLN A 74 5.14 7.54 8.50
N SER A 75 4.77 6.49 7.77
CA SER A 75 4.80 5.13 8.31
C SER A 75 6.22 4.69 8.70
N LYS A 76 7.23 5.08 7.90
CA LYS A 76 8.63 4.84 8.23
C LYS A 76 9.07 5.59 9.48
N GLU A 77 8.70 6.87 9.60
CA GLU A 77 9.03 7.70 10.78
C GLU A 77 8.44 7.09 12.06
N CYS A 78 7.13 6.80 12.05
CA CYS A 78 6.46 6.16 13.18
C CYS A 78 7.08 4.80 13.54
N TRP A 79 7.46 4.02 12.52
CA TRP A 79 8.11 2.75 12.76
C TRP A 79 9.47 2.91 13.44
N ILE A 80 10.32 3.84 12.96
CA ILE A 80 11.62 4.13 13.58
C ILE A 80 11.43 4.58 15.03
N GLN A 81 10.54 5.55 15.26
CA GLN A 81 10.24 6.06 16.61
C GLN A 81 9.81 4.93 17.56
N ASN A 82 8.93 4.05 17.10
CA ASN A 82 8.48 2.90 17.88
C ASN A 82 9.61 1.88 18.14
N GLN A 83 10.56 1.70 17.21
CA GLN A 83 11.74 0.86 17.46
C GLN A 83 12.66 1.47 18.52
N CYS A 84 12.88 2.80 18.48
CA CYS A 84 13.64 3.51 19.50
C CYS A 84 12.99 3.37 20.89
N GLU A 85 11.69 3.62 20.98
CA GLU A 85 10.94 3.49 22.24
C GLU A 85 10.98 2.07 22.81
N GLN A 86 10.89 1.05 21.95
CA GLN A 86 11.03 -0.34 22.38
C GLN A 86 12.44 -0.67 22.89
N ALA A 87 13.47 -0.15 22.23
CA ALA A 87 14.85 -0.32 22.67
C ALA A 87 15.10 0.36 24.03
N GLU A 88 14.61 1.59 24.22
CA GLU A 88 14.71 2.32 25.50
C GLU A 88 13.98 1.60 26.63
N LYS A 89 12.77 1.09 26.38
CA LYS A 89 12.04 0.26 27.35
C LYS A 89 12.81 -1.00 27.70
N GLY A 90 13.40 -1.67 26.71
CA GLY A 90 14.25 -2.84 26.91
C GLY A 90 15.48 -2.55 27.77
N LEU A 91 16.16 -1.43 27.54
CA LEU A 91 17.31 -0.97 28.34
C LEU A 91 16.90 -0.63 29.78
N ASN A 92 15.77 0.04 29.98
CA ASN A 92 15.27 0.36 31.31
C ASN A 92 14.91 -0.91 32.10
N ILE A 93 14.25 -1.89 31.48
CA ILE A 93 13.98 -3.18 32.13
C ILE A 93 15.30 -3.89 32.44
N GLY A 94 16.24 -3.92 31.50
CA GLY A 94 17.57 -4.50 31.70
C GLY A 94 18.31 -3.89 32.90
N ASN A 95 18.33 -2.56 33.02
CA ASN A 95 18.97 -1.86 34.13
C ASN A 95 18.26 -2.05 35.47
N VAL A 96 16.93 -2.13 35.49
CA VAL A 96 16.15 -2.45 36.71
C VAL A 96 16.41 -3.89 37.16
N VAL A 97 16.63 -4.82 36.23
CA VAL A 97 16.90 -6.23 36.54
C VAL A 97 18.38 -6.47 36.92
N THR A 98 19.33 -5.70 36.38
CA THR A 98 20.77 -5.80 36.68
C THR A 98 21.25 -4.87 37.79
N GLY A 99 20.41 -3.95 38.28
CA GLY A 99 20.64 -3.14 39.47
C GLY A 99 20.53 -3.94 40.78
N LYS A 100 21.40 -4.94 40.94
CA LYS A 100 21.86 -5.44 42.24
C LYS A 100 23.35 -5.16 42.34
N GLY A 101 23.69 -4.07 43.01
CA GLY A 101 25.05 -3.64 43.32
C GLY A 101 24.99 -2.38 44.14
#